data_AF-A0A2S9GMA3-F1
#
_entry.id   AF-A0A2S9GMA3-F1
#
_cell.length_a   1.000
_cell.length_b   1.000
_cell.length_c   1.000
_cell.angle_alpha   90.00
_cell.angle_beta   90.00
_cell.angle_gamma   90.00
#
_symmetry.space_group_name_H-M   'P 1'
#
loop_
_entity.id
_entity.type
_entity.pdbx_description
1 polymer ?
#
loop_
_entity_poly.entity_id
_entity_poly.type
_entity_poly.pdbx_seq_one_letter_code
_entity_poly.pdbx_strand_id
1 'polypeptide(L)'
;LEGARNILGGAARAGIDPIVHVSSFTALFRPDLEVLHADLPVVGGSDGYGRSKAAVEAYARGLQDGGAPVDITYPGMVLGP
;
A
#
# COMPACT_ATOMS: atom_id res chain seq x y z
N LEU A 1 9.29 8.08 -1.00
CA LEU A 1 7.94 8.67 -0.80
C LEU A 1 7.55 9.69 -1.88
N GLU A 2 8.48 10.46 -2.45
CA GLU A 2 8.16 11.50 -3.44
C GLU A 2 7.31 10.99 -4.62
N GLY A 3 7.66 9.84 -5.21
CA GLY A 3 6.85 9.25 -6.29
C GLY A 3 5.39 9.02 -5.89
N ALA A 4 5.14 8.50 -4.69
CA ALA A 4 3.78 8.30 -4.19
C ALA A 4 3.03 9.63 -3.98
N ARG A 5 3.70 10.66 -3.45
CA ARG A 5 3.09 12.00 -3.28
C ARG A 5 2.73 12.64 -4.63
N ASN A 6 3.59 12.45 -5.63
CA ASN A 6 3.38 12.99 -6.97
C ASN A 6 2.21 12.29 -7.67
N ILE A 7 2.13 10.96 -7.58
CA ILE A 7 1.14 10.17 -8.30
C ILE A 7 -0.16 10.02 -7.50
N LEU A 8 -0.13 9.39 -6.32
CA LEU A 8 -1.36 9.16 -5.54
C LEU A 8 -1.94 10.48 -5.02
N GLY A 9 -1.08 11.33 -4.43
CA GLY A 9 -1.50 12.65 -3.97
C GLY A 9 -1.94 13.57 -5.11
N GLY A 10 -1.28 13.48 -6.26
CA GLY A 10 -1.66 14.21 -7.47
C GLY A 10 -3.03 13.77 -8.01
N ALA A 11 -3.24 12.47 -8.15
CA ALA A 11 -4.49 11.90 -8.63
C ALA A 11 -5.67 12.24 -7.71
N ALA A 12 -5.48 12.15 -6.39
CA ALA A 12 -6.48 12.53 -5.39
C ALA A 12 -6.87 14.02 -5.51
N ARG A 13 -5.87 14.92 -5.65
CA ARG A 13 -6.14 16.36 -5.87
C ARG A 13 -6.83 16.65 -7.20
N ALA A 14 -6.59 15.82 -8.22
CA ALA A 14 -7.22 15.95 -9.53
C ALA A 14 -8.63 15.34 -9.60
N GLY A 15 -9.12 14.71 -8.53
CA GLY A 15 -10.44 14.07 -8.51
C GLY A 15 -10.55 12.82 -9.38
N ILE A 16 -9.43 12.12 -9.61
CA ILE A 16 -9.44 10.84 -10.35
C ILE A 16 -10.06 9.76 -9.47
N ASP A 17 -10.99 8.99 -10.05
CA ASP A 17 -11.70 7.89 -9.40
C ASP A 17 -11.93 6.74 -10.42
N PRO A 18 -11.39 5.52 -10.19
CA PRO A 18 -10.66 5.07 -9.00
C PRO A 18 -9.14 5.33 -9.05
N ILE A 19 -8.50 5.34 -7.89
CA ILE A 19 -7.03 5.30 -7.73
C ILE A 19 -6.63 3.91 -7.21
N VAL A 20 -6.07 3.07 -8.08
CA VAL A 20 -5.61 1.72 -7.68
C VAL A 20 -4.14 1.76 -7.26
N HIS A 21 -3.87 1.50 -5.99
CA HIS A 21 -2.52 1.34 -5.46
C HIS A 21 -2.14 -0.14 -5.33
N VAL A 22 -1.11 -0.55 -6.07
CA VAL A 22 -0.53 -1.89 -5.94
C VAL A 22 0.58 -1.88 -4.88
N SER A 23 0.20 -2.27 -3.67
CA SER A 23 1.11 -2.40 -2.54
C SER A 23 1.84 -3.75 -2.61
N SER A 24 2.14 -4.36 -1.48
CA SER A 24 2.71 -5.70 -1.39
C SER A 24 2.33 -6.33 -0.06
N PHE A 25 2.18 -7.66 -0.03
CA PHE A 25 2.00 -8.37 1.24
C PHE A 25 3.11 -8.06 2.26
N THR A 26 4.33 -7.73 1.80
CA THR A 26 5.47 -7.36 2.67
C THR A 26 5.29 -6.04 3.42
N ALA A 27 4.30 -5.22 3.05
CA ALA A 27 3.95 -4.02 3.81
C ALA A 27 3.26 -4.36 5.15
N LEU A 28 2.58 -5.50 5.21
CA LEU A 28 1.76 -5.95 6.36
C LEU A 28 2.31 -7.21 7.03
N PHE A 29 3.15 -7.98 6.33
CA PHE A 29 3.63 -9.27 6.81
C PHE A 29 4.53 -9.15 8.05
N ARG A 30 4.28 -10.04 9.02
CA ARG A 30 5.16 -10.36 10.15
C ARG A 30 5.22 -11.90 10.30
N PRO A 31 6.33 -12.45 10.84
CA PRO A 31 6.58 -13.90 10.82
C PRO A 31 5.53 -14.77 11.54
N ASP A 32 4.80 -14.20 12.49
CA ASP A 32 3.80 -14.85 13.33
C ASP A 32 2.35 -14.71 12.81
N LEU A 33 2.14 -14.23 11.58
CA LEU A 33 0.81 -14.17 10.96
C LEU A 33 0.37 -15.51 10.39
N GLU A 34 -0.81 -15.97 10.82
CA GLU A 34 -1.49 -17.12 10.23
C GLU A 34 -2.24 -16.74 8.93
N VAL A 35 -2.95 -15.60 8.95
CA VAL A 35 -3.75 -15.11 7.81
C VAL A 35 -3.43 -13.63 7.57
N LEU A 36 -3.31 -13.27 6.29
CA LEU A 36 -3.14 -11.88 5.86
C LEU A 36 -4.51 -11.23 5.64
N HIS A 37 -4.79 -10.17 6.37
CA HIS A 37 -5.98 -9.33 6.18
C HIS A 37 -5.57 -7.91 5.78
N ALA A 38 -6.41 -7.24 5.00
CA ALA A 38 -6.12 -5.88 4.50
C ALA A 38 -6.12 -4.83 5.63
N ASP A 39 -6.81 -5.07 6.74
CA ASP A 39 -6.89 -4.19 7.91
C ASP A 39 -5.74 -4.37 8.91
N LEU A 40 -4.82 -5.32 8.67
CA LEU A 40 -3.63 -5.49 9.48
C LEU A 40 -2.80 -4.21 9.55
N PRO A 41 -2.10 -3.97 10.68
CA PRO A 41 -1.25 -2.79 10.82
C PRO A 41 -0.12 -2.80 9.79
N VAL A 42 0.26 -1.59 9.35
CA VAL A 42 1.44 -1.39 8.51
C VAL A 42 2.68 -1.56 9.37
N VAL A 43 3.40 -2.65 9.20
CA VAL A 43 4.61 -2.98 9.99
C VAL A 43 5.89 -2.87 9.16
N GLY A 44 5.80 -3.18 7.87
CA GLY A 44 6.95 -3.36 7.00
C GLY A 44 7.79 -4.58 7.34
N GLY A 45 8.21 -5.31 6.30
CA GLY A 45 9.18 -6.40 6.45
C GLY A 45 10.52 -5.94 7.04
N SER A 46 11.33 -6.90 7.48
CA SER A 46 12.65 -6.63 8.09
C SER A 46 13.71 -6.12 7.08
N ASP A 47 13.45 -6.27 5.78
CA ASP A 47 14.34 -5.81 4.71
C ASP A 47 14.03 -4.39 4.18
N GLY A 48 14.90 -3.87 3.32
CA GLY A 48 14.74 -2.53 2.75
C GLY A 48 13.52 -2.38 1.83
N TYR A 49 13.10 -3.46 1.16
CA TYR A 49 11.96 -3.45 0.25
C TYR A 49 10.64 -3.37 1.02
N GLY A 50 10.47 -4.19 2.06
CA GLY A 50 9.32 -4.18 2.97
C GLY A 50 9.14 -2.82 3.64
N ARG A 51 10.23 -2.21 4.13
CA ARG A 51 10.17 -0.83 4.68
C ARG A 51 9.74 0.21 3.65
N SER A 52 10.27 0.12 2.42
CA SER A 52 9.89 1.03 1.33
C SER A 52 8.41 0.91 0.98
N LYS A 53 7.89 -0.32 0.84
CA LYS A 53 6.47 -0.59 0.58
C LYS A 53 5.58 -0.14 1.75
N ALA A 54 5.97 -0.40 2.99
CA ALA A 54 5.24 0.06 4.18
C ALA A 54 5.14 1.58 4.27
N ALA A 55 6.21 2.31 3.91
CA ALA A 55 6.15 3.78 3.90
C ALA A 55 5.13 4.31 2.88
N VAL A 56 5.08 3.71 1.68
CA VAL A 56 4.10 4.10 0.64
C VAL A 56 2.69 3.67 1.03
N GLU A 57 2.54 2.47 1.60
CA GLU A 57 1.28 1.94 2.13
C GLU A 57 0.66 2.89 3.16
N ALA A 58 1.42 3.33 4.16
CA ALA A 58 0.95 4.26 5.17
C ALA A 58 0.46 5.59 4.55
N TYR A 59 1.12 6.06 3.49
CA TYR A 59 0.68 7.24 2.76
C TYR A 59 -0.62 7.00 1.98
N ALA A 60 -0.74 5.85 1.30
CA ALA A 60 -1.95 5.47 0.56
C ALA A 60 -3.16 5.31 1.49
N ARG A 61 -3.01 4.62 2.63
CA ARG A 61 -4.05 4.53 3.67
C ARG A 61 -4.42 5.89 4.23
N GLY A 62 -3.46 6.77 4.47
CA GLY A 62 -3.76 8.13 4.90
C GLY A 62 -4.61 8.94 3.90
N LEU A 63 -4.45 8.69 2.59
CA LEU A 63 -5.34 9.26 1.57
C LEU A 63 -6.73 8.63 1.62
N GLN A 64 -6.81 7.30 1.76
CA GLN A 64 -8.06 6.55 1.88
C GLN A 64 -8.86 6.98 3.13
N ASP A 65 -8.22 7.05 4.29
CA ASP A 65 -8.79 7.55 5.55
C ASP A 65 -9.27 9.01 5.43
N GLY A 66 -8.59 9.79 4.57
CA GLY A 66 -8.98 11.15 4.20
C GLY A 66 -10.12 11.24 3.19
N GLY A 67 -10.69 10.11 2.75
CA GLY A 67 -11.82 10.04 1.81
C GLY A 67 -11.44 10.06 0.33
N ALA A 68 -10.15 9.98 -0.02
CA ALA A 68 -9.77 9.81 -1.43
C ALA A 68 -10.15 8.40 -1.91
N PRO A 69 -10.55 8.22 -3.19
CA PRO A 69 -11.00 6.95 -3.75
C PRO A 69 -9.81 6.02 -4.06
N VAL A 70 -9.05 5.65 -3.02
CA VAL A 70 -7.87 4.79 -3.12
C VAL A 70 -8.24 3.36 -2.77
N ASP A 71 -8.13 2.45 -3.74
CA ASP A 71 -8.21 1.01 -3.53
C ASP A 71 -6.81 0.41 -3.48
N ILE A 72 -6.52 -0.34 -2.42
CA ILE A 72 -5.21 -0.93 -2.16
C ILE A 72 -5.26 -2.44 -2.35
N THR A 73 -4.34 -2.97 -3.15
CA THR A 73 -4.14 -4.41 -3.33
C THR A 73 -2.81 -4.86 -2.73
N TYR A 74 -2.76 -6.09 -2.23
CA TYR A 74 -1.57 -6.67 -1.59
C TYR A 74 -1.11 -7.95 -2.29
N PRO A 75 -0.56 -7.85 -3.51
CA PRO A 75 -0.04 -9.04 -4.17
C PRO A 75 1.04 -9.72 -3.33
N GLY A 76 0.94 -11.04 -3.27
CA GLY A 76 1.95 -11.94 -2.75
C GLY A 76 2.93 -12.41 -3.83
N MET A 77 3.27 -13.70 -3.79
CA MET A 77 4.07 -14.39 -4.78
C MET A 77 3.31 -14.53 -6.11
N VAL A 78 3.18 -13.43 -6.87
CA VAL A 78 2.56 -13.44 -8.19
C VAL A 78 3.43 -14.27 -9.15
N LEU A 79 2.83 -15.32 -9.71
CA LEU A 79 3.46 -16.24 -10.66
C LEU A 79 2.55 -16.38 -11.89
N GLY A 80 3.13 -16.34 -13.08
CA GLY A 80 2.45 -16.38 -14.39
C GLY A 80 3.48 -16.71 -15.48
N PRO A 81 3.06 -16.93 -16.74
CA PRO A 81 3.67 -17.88 -17.69
C PRO A 81 5.20 -17.94 -17.70
#